data_AF-A0A8T7C9U2-F1
#
_entry.id   AF-A0A8T7C9U2-F1
#
_cell.length_a   1.000
_cell.length_b   1.000
_cell.length_c   1.000
_cell.angle_alpha   90.00
_cell.angle_beta   90.00
_cell.angle_gamma   90.00
#
_symmetry.space_group_name_H-M   'P 1'
#
loop_
_entity.id
_entity.type
_entity.pdbx_description
1 polymer ?
#
loop_
_entity_poly.entity_id
_entity_poly.type
_entity_poly.pdbx_seq_one_letter_code
_entity_poly.pdbx_strand_id
1 'polypeptide(L)'
;MQVGFHFDNLVRYLQVRPSRSDLSAGTGITPAVSPAESAQLGLNDRRVSQLTKSLNQLDDLLTRARVRTSSGKAAVTSQSLGLNTTQTATTLNTSEEVNTATTSYSPFGPVFTGPGGSDALPEISNVYNGENGDDSLRFLVTRTGVHGASKIEVKVYDGSGSKIKTIKVQPWHALDKQYNIGNGLKFQLGAGTLVQGDEFYLDVYENTPSAVDPDNPFDGTRNDRPNFDLGESVSAGSFDINGVTINVNDSDSINDVLSRISASAADVNAVFDTNSETVRLTRRTPGSASDIVLSNDDSGFLSAVKLDGVSSSPGLDSEADIALDQTTRFSSVSSGGLLINGYNFDIDVTTDSLSDVVSIINDADIDITASLVQGGQRISLKADIEGMALSIDDQGTQFFDALGVAEKTYNAIGSSGVSRSRSYRIADSVDATIDLINDVFHPAENTLRSESLDRLRNDILGSLRANTPDGDSRLGLLFDLESPVGHRFGRIDRQELTSSIRHNLGASQLFLGGLMAGLRGALANYGAAYGDSAIASGTMLNSTA
;
A
#
# COMPACT_ATOMS: atom_id res chain seq x y z
N MET A 1 -20.17 10.98 -12.32
CA MET A 1 -18.89 11.67 -12.53
C MET A 1 -18.36 11.27 -13.89
N GLN A 2 -18.79 11.97 -14.94
CA GLN A 2 -18.37 11.74 -16.32
C GLN A 2 -18.71 13.05 -17.05
N VAL A 3 -17.69 13.84 -17.39
CA VAL A 3 -17.87 15.13 -18.07
C VAL A 3 -17.39 14.93 -19.50
N GLY A 4 -18.35 14.88 -20.42
CA GLY A 4 -18.11 15.04 -21.85
C GLY A 4 -18.08 16.53 -22.17
N PHE A 5 -17.08 16.97 -22.93
CA PHE A 5 -17.05 18.33 -23.48
C PHE A 5 -17.50 18.32 -24.93
N HIS A 6 -18.64 18.98 -25.13
CA HIS A 6 -19.21 19.34 -26.43
C HIS A 6 -18.57 20.66 -26.87
N PHE A 7 -18.16 20.72 -28.14
CA PHE A 7 -17.77 21.96 -28.83
C PHE A 7 -19.02 22.75 -29.20
N ASP A 8 -19.09 24.02 -28.79
CA ASP A 8 -19.48 25.13 -29.65
C ASP A 8 -19.46 26.44 -28.86
N ASN A 9 -18.71 27.44 -29.34
CA ASN A 9 -19.23 28.81 -29.33
C ASN A 9 -18.58 29.71 -30.38
N LEU A 10 -19.49 30.42 -31.05
CA LEU A 10 -19.36 31.32 -32.17
C LEU A 10 -18.97 32.75 -31.70
N VAL A 11 -18.21 33.44 -32.58
CA VAL A 11 -18.49 34.81 -33.12
C VAL A 11 -17.92 36.10 -32.46
N ARG A 12 -17.09 36.77 -33.30
CA ARG A 12 -16.86 38.22 -33.56
C ARG A 12 -16.17 39.06 -32.44
N TYR A 13 -15.28 40.01 -32.74
CA TYR A 13 -15.36 41.14 -33.68
C TYR A 13 -13.97 41.81 -33.82
N LEU A 14 -13.54 42.21 -35.03
CA LEU A 14 -13.17 43.59 -35.39
C LEU A 14 -12.51 43.68 -36.77
N GLN A 15 -13.24 44.37 -37.65
CA GLN A 15 -12.79 44.87 -38.95
C GLN A 15 -11.86 46.07 -38.75
N VAL A 16 -10.72 46.09 -39.44
CA VAL A 16 -10.04 47.33 -39.84
C VAL A 16 -9.68 47.19 -41.32
N ARG A 17 -10.32 48.01 -42.16
CA ARG A 17 -9.94 48.22 -43.56
C ARG A 17 -8.73 49.15 -43.62
N PRO A 18 -7.83 48.97 -44.59
CA PRO A 18 -7.22 50.11 -45.26
C PRO A 18 -7.71 50.24 -46.71
N SER A 19 -7.97 51.49 -47.03
CA SER A 19 -8.15 52.20 -48.30
C SER A 19 -7.60 51.59 -49.59
N ARG A 20 -8.46 51.59 -50.61
CA ARG A 20 -8.14 51.58 -52.04
C ARG A 20 -7.61 52.96 -52.47
N SER A 21 -6.35 53.01 -52.87
CA SER A 21 -5.84 53.85 -53.95
C SER A 21 -4.39 53.45 -54.22
N ASP A 22 -4.02 53.35 -55.50
CA ASP A 22 -2.69 53.06 -56.03
C ASP A 22 -2.31 51.57 -56.16
N LEU A 23 -2.89 50.90 -57.15
CA LEU A 23 -2.19 49.87 -57.91
C LEU A 23 -2.39 50.11 -59.40
N SER A 24 -1.43 50.88 -59.91
CA SER A 24 -1.08 51.06 -61.30
C SER A 24 -0.83 49.71 -62.00
N ALA A 25 -1.10 49.70 -63.30
CA ALA A 25 -1.00 48.57 -64.21
C ALA A 25 0.30 47.76 -64.09
N GLY A 26 0.14 46.45 -63.98
CA GLY A 26 1.19 45.46 -64.13
C GLY A 26 0.59 44.15 -64.64
N THR A 27 0.39 44.06 -65.95
CA THR A 27 0.16 42.80 -66.66
C THR A 27 1.36 41.88 -66.49
N GLY A 28 1.36 41.08 -65.41
CA GLY A 28 2.21 39.91 -65.26
C GLY A 28 1.41 38.68 -65.62
N ILE A 29 1.47 38.28 -66.89
CA ILE A 29 1.03 36.95 -67.33
C ILE A 29 1.84 35.96 -66.48
N THR A 30 1.19 35.22 -65.56
CA THR A 30 1.77 33.97 -65.07
C THR A 30 2.04 33.13 -66.31
N PRO A 31 3.31 32.79 -66.62
CA PRO A 31 3.60 32.02 -67.81
C PRO A 31 2.78 30.74 -67.74
N ALA A 32 2.02 30.46 -68.80
CA ALA A 32 1.36 29.18 -68.93
C ALA A 32 2.46 28.10 -68.84
N VAL A 33 2.39 27.28 -67.78
CA VAL A 33 3.28 26.14 -67.59
C VAL A 33 3.30 25.37 -68.90
N SER A 34 4.48 25.19 -69.47
CA SER A 34 4.59 24.54 -70.77
C SER A 34 4.00 23.12 -70.71
N PRO A 35 3.46 22.57 -71.81
CA PRO A 35 2.98 21.19 -71.82
C PRO A 35 4.02 20.16 -71.35
N ALA A 36 5.31 20.46 -71.56
CA ALA A 36 6.43 19.67 -71.06
C ALA A 36 6.57 19.71 -69.53
N GLU A 37 6.46 20.90 -68.92
CA GLU A 37 6.48 21.06 -67.45
C GLU A 37 5.26 20.40 -66.79
N SER A 38 4.08 20.50 -67.40
CA SER A 38 2.85 19.85 -66.88
C SER A 38 2.92 18.32 -66.95
N ALA A 39 3.50 17.75 -68.02
CA ALA A 39 3.72 16.32 -68.15
C ALA A 39 4.74 15.80 -67.12
N GLN A 40 5.80 16.57 -66.86
CA GLN A 40 6.82 16.23 -65.87
C GLN A 40 6.26 16.28 -64.44
N LEU A 41 5.44 17.27 -64.12
CA LEU A 41 4.78 17.38 -62.82
C LEU A 41 3.89 16.15 -62.57
N GLY A 42 3.08 15.75 -63.55
CA GLY A 42 2.24 14.56 -63.46
C GLY A 42 3.02 13.24 -63.35
N LEU A 43 4.24 13.15 -63.89
CA LEU A 43 5.12 12.00 -63.70
C LEU A 43 5.67 11.95 -62.26
N ASN A 44 6.10 13.10 -61.73
CA ASN A 44 6.60 13.22 -60.36
C ASN A 44 5.51 12.89 -59.33
N ASP A 45 4.28 13.34 -59.54
CA ASP A 45 3.15 13.04 -58.64
C ASP A 45 2.83 11.54 -58.62
N ARG A 46 2.93 10.84 -59.76
CA ARG A 46 2.79 9.38 -59.82
C ARG A 46 3.87 8.67 -59.02
N ARG A 47 5.12 9.12 -59.11
CA ARG A 47 6.25 8.55 -58.35
C ARG A 47 6.11 8.79 -56.84
N VAL A 48 5.75 10.00 -56.44
CA VAL A 48 5.47 10.37 -55.05
C VAL A 48 4.31 9.54 -54.48
N SER A 49 3.26 9.31 -55.27
CA SER A 49 2.14 8.43 -54.90
C SER A 49 2.57 6.98 -54.72
N GLN A 50 3.41 6.45 -55.61
CA GLN A 50 3.96 5.09 -55.50
C GLN A 50 4.84 4.94 -54.25
N LEU A 51 5.69 5.92 -53.97
CA LEU A 51 6.53 5.94 -52.77
C LEU A 51 5.67 5.94 -51.50
N THR A 52 4.62 6.75 -51.45
CA THR A 52 3.68 6.80 -50.32
C THR A 52 3.00 5.44 -50.09
N LYS A 53 2.59 4.75 -51.16
CA LYS A 53 2.03 3.40 -51.07
C LYS A 53 3.03 2.37 -50.54
N SER A 54 4.28 2.43 -51.01
CA SER A 54 5.37 1.54 -50.55
C SER A 54 5.67 1.73 -49.06
N LEU A 55 5.71 2.98 -48.58
CA LEU A 55 5.87 3.29 -47.15
C LEU A 55 4.74 2.73 -46.30
N ASN A 56 3.48 2.80 -46.77
CA ASN A 56 2.34 2.23 -46.04
C ASN A 56 2.36 0.69 -46.00
N GLN A 57 2.85 0.05 -47.06
CA GLN A 57 3.04 -1.41 -47.10
C GLN A 57 4.14 -1.86 -46.13
N LEU A 58 5.26 -1.11 -46.08
CA LEU A 58 6.36 -1.38 -45.15
C LEU A 58 5.90 -1.24 -43.69
N ASP A 59 5.11 -0.20 -43.39
CA ASP A 59 4.52 0.07 -42.07
C ASP A 59 3.58 -1.06 -41.61
N ASP A 60 2.71 -1.55 -42.51
CA ASP A 60 1.84 -2.71 -42.24
C ASP A 60 2.65 -3.99 -41.98
N LEU A 61 3.71 -4.23 -42.77
CA LEU A 61 4.60 -5.38 -42.57
C LEU A 61 5.36 -5.31 -41.24
N LEU A 62 5.86 -4.14 -40.86
CA LEU A 62 6.55 -3.92 -39.58
C LEU A 62 5.59 -4.06 -38.41
N THR A 63 4.37 -3.55 -38.53
CA THR A 63 3.32 -3.66 -37.50
C THR A 63 2.88 -5.12 -37.29
N ARG A 64 2.67 -5.88 -38.37
CA ARG A 64 2.33 -7.32 -38.31
C ARG A 64 3.50 -8.21 -37.89
N ALA A 65 4.73 -7.70 -37.97
CA ALA A 65 5.92 -8.41 -37.51
C ALA A 65 6.10 -8.39 -35.99
N ARG A 66 5.31 -7.61 -35.23
CA ARG A 66 5.32 -7.61 -33.77
C ARG A 66 5.27 -9.05 -33.22
N VAL A 67 6.29 -9.36 -32.44
CA VAL A 67 6.71 -10.70 -32.02
C VAL A 67 5.81 -11.23 -30.91
N ARG A 68 5.61 -12.57 -30.91
CA ARG A 68 5.16 -13.33 -29.74
C ARG A 68 6.19 -13.11 -28.63
N THR A 69 5.81 -12.41 -27.58
CA THR A 69 6.68 -12.17 -26.42
C THR A 69 7.16 -13.51 -25.86
N SER A 70 8.48 -13.73 -25.89
CA SER A 70 9.12 -14.81 -25.15
C SER A 70 9.43 -14.26 -23.77
N SER A 71 8.72 -14.69 -22.74
CA SER A 71 9.06 -14.34 -21.36
C SER A 71 10.45 -14.88 -20.99
N GLY A 72 11.22 -14.08 -20.24
CA GLY A 72 12.43 -14.53 -19.55
C GLY A 72 12.16 -15.79 -18.71
N LYS A 73 13.15 -16.66 -18.57
CA LYS A 73 12.99 -17.91 -17.82
C LYS A 73 13.03 -17.68 -16.31
N ALA A 74 12.27 -18.50 -15.60
CA ALA A 74 12.21 -18.49 -14.15
C ALA A 74 12.58 -19.85 -13.57
N ALA A 75 13.35 -19.85 -12.50
CA ALA A 75 13.51 -20.96 -11.57
C ALA A 75 12.52 -20.72 -10.42
N VAL A 76 11.61 -21.67 -10.21
CA VAL A 76 10.54 -21.56 -9.21
C VAL A 76 10.54 -22.81 -8.35
N THR A 77 10.29 -22.64 -7.06
CA THR A 77 10.09 -23.75 -6.11
C THR A 77 9.07 -24.74 -6.66
N SER A 78 9.45 -26.03 -6.67
CA SER A 78 8.63 -27.10 -7.24
C SER A 78 7.38 -27.43 -6.41
N GLN A 79 7.39 -27.16 -5.11
CA GLN A 79 6.29 -27.40 -4.16
C GLN A 79 6.14 -26.23 -3.18
N SER A 80 5.27 -26.34 -2.17
CA SER A 80 5.25 -25.37 -1.07
C SER A 80 6.49 -25.56 -0.20
N LEU A 81 7.09 -24.47 0.28
CA LEU A 81 8.19 -24.54 1.25
C LEU A 81 7.73 -25.07 2.60
N GLY A 82 6.46 -24.83 2.97
CA GLY A 82 5.89 -25.27 4.23
C GLY A 82 6.25 -24.35 5.39
N LEU A 83 6.61 -23.10 5.07
CA LEU A 83 6.99 -22.10 6.06
C LEU A 83 5.77 -21.70 6.90
N ASN A 84 5.96 -21.49 8.19
CA ASN A 84 4.98 -20.78 8.99
C ASN A 84 5.11 -19.27 8.75
N THR A 85 4.26 -18.75 7.87
CA THR A 85 4.23 -17.31 7.54
C THR A 85 3.24 -16.53 8.41
N THR A 86 2.71 -17.16 9.47
CA THR A 86 1.78 -16.52 10.39
C THR A 86 2.57 -15.71 11.40
N GLN A 87 2.42 -14.39 11.35
CA GLN A 87 2.96 -13.52 12.38
C GLN A 87 1.91 -13.30 13.48
N THR A 88 2.34 -13.30 14.73
CA THR A 88 1.49 -12.93 15.87
C THR A 88 2.10 -11.74 16.59
N ALA A 89 1.24 -10.94 17.22
CA ALA A 89 1.68 -9.79 18.00
C ALA A 89 2.05 -10.19 19.43
N THR A 90 3.00 -9.46 20.00
CA THR A 90 3.29 -9.51 21.44
C THR A 90 2.06 -9.10 22.24
N THR A 91 1.80 -9.84 23.31
CA THR A 91 0.69 -9.57 24.23
C THR A 91 1.18 -9.40 25.65
N LEU A 92 0.43 -8.65 26.45
CA LEU A 92 0.62 -8.55 27.89
C LEU A 92 -0.78 -8.68 28.50
N ASN A 93 -1.00 -9.74 29.28
CA ASN A 93 -2.30 -10.09 29.83
C ASN A 93 -2.20 -10.16 31.35
N THR A 94 -3.17 -9.60 32.05
CA THR A 94 -3.30 -9.84 33.47
C THR A 94 -3.78 -11.28 33.70
N SER A 95 -3.22 -11.95 34.71
CA SER A 95 -3.62 -13.32 35.07
C SER A 95 -4.67 -13.38 36.18
N GLU A 96 -4.96 -12.24 36.80
CA GLU A 96 -5.91 -12.08 37.89
C GLU A 96 -7.01 -11.11 37.48
N GLU A 97 -8.21 -11.35 38.02
CA GLU A 97 -9.34 -10.43 37.95
C GLU A 97 -8.95 -9.11 38.64
N VAL A 98 -9.43 -7.99 38.09
CA VAL A 98 -9.21 -6.65 38.65
C VAL A 98 -9.81 -6.52 40.07
N ASN A 99 -10.90 -7.23 40.35
CA ASN A 99 -11.45 -7.42 41.68
C ASN A 99 -11.47 -8.91 42.04
N THR A 100 -10.76 -9.28 43.09
CA THR A 100 -10.61 -10.64 43.59
C THR A 100 -11.56 -10.97 44.74
N ALA A 101 -12.43 -10.03 45.13
CA ALA A 101 -13.40 -10.23 46.19
C ALA A 101 -14.39 -11.33 45.83
N THR A 102 -14.39 -12.42 46.60
CA THR A 102 -15.30 -13.57 46.39
C THR A 102 -16.72 -13.34 46.91
N THR A 103 -16.90 -12.24 47.66
CA THR A 103 -18.14 -11.83 48.30
C THR A 103 -18.55 -10.46 47.80
N SER A 104 -19.84 -10.13 47.82
CA SER A 104 -20.33 -8.83 47.41
C SER A 104 -21.49 -8.35 48.27
N TYR A 105 -21.87 -7.09 48.04
CA TYR A 105 -23.11 -6.52 48.54
C TYR A 105 -23.66 -5.51 47.56
N SER A 106 -24.98 -5.29 47.61
CA SER A 106 -25.64 -4.30 46.78
C SER A 106 -26.89 -3.74 47.49
N PRO A 107 -27.18 -2.43 47.35
CA PRO A 107 -26.38 -1.41 46.67
C PRO A 107 -25.23 -0.88 47.56
N PHE A 108 -24.20 -0.30 46.95
CA PHE A 108 -23.11 0.36 47.68
C PHE A 108 -23.55 1.67 48.34
N GLY A 109 -24.42 2.42 47.67
CA GLY A 109 -25.09 3.62 48.17
C GLY A 109 -26.60 3.42 48.25
N PRO A 110 -27.09 2.74 49.30
CA PRO A 110 -28.53 2.63 49.50
C PRO A 110 -29.16 4.01 49.73
N VAL A 111 -30.47 4.10 49.63
CA VAL A 111 -31.24 5.32 49.91
C VAL A 111 -32.35 4.94 50.88
N PHE A 112 -32.53 5.76 51.92
CA PHE A 112 -33.63 5.57 52.85
C PHE A 112 -34.97 5.75 52.13
N THR A 113 -35.90 4.87 52.43
CA THR A 113 -37.28 4.88 51.93
C THR A 113 -38.22 4.85 53.12
N GLY A 114 -39.35 5.54 53.03
CA GLY A 114 -40.31 5.59 54.11
C GLY A 114 -41.15 6.87 54.13
N PRO A 115 -42.09 6.98 55.07
CA PRO A 115 -43.03 8.09 55.14
C PRO A 115 -42.38 9.40 55.62
N GLY A 116 -41.17 9.34 56.18
CA GLY A 116 -40.50 10.47 56.80
C GLY A 116 -39.66 11.33 55.86
N GLY A 117 -39.16 10.76 54.76
CA GLY A 117 -38.39 11.48 53.74
C GLY A 117 -36.96 11.83 54.18
N SER A 118 -36.24 10.89 54.78
CA SER A 118 -34.81 11.02 55.10
C SER A 118 -33.98 11.35 53.85
N ASP A 119 -33.14 12.38 53.93
CA ASP A 119 -32.28 12.85 52.84
C ASP A 119 -30.78 12.59 53.09
N ALA A 120 -30.41 12.15 54.29
CA ALA A 120 -29.06 11.70 54.57
C ALA A 120 -28.71 10.44 53.75
N LEU A 121 -27.59 10.50 53.02
CA LEU A 121 -27.17 9.42 52.12
C LEU A 121 -26.28 8.41 52.85
N PRO A 122 -26.71 7.15 53.03
CA PRO A 122 -25.85 6.12 53.56
C PRO A 122 -24.85 5.61 52.51
N GLU A 123 -23.71 5.14 52.98
CA GLU A 123 -22.68 4.45 52.20
C GLU A 123 -22.24 3.20 52.97
N ILE A 124 -22.16 2.09 52.24
CA ILE A 124 -21.62 0.82 52.74
C ILE A 124 -20.23 0.62 52.13
N SER A 125 -19.26 0.28 52.98
CA SER A 125 -17.87 0.09 52.60
C SER A 125 -17.28 -1.16 53.25
N ASN A 126 -16.07 -1.54 52.80
CA ASN A 126 -15.30 -2.72 53.22
C ASN A 126 -15.84 -4.04 52.65
N VAL A 127 -15.11 -5.14 52.85
CA VAL A 127 -15.46 -6.46 52.29
C VAL A 127 -16.43 -7.21 53.19
N TYR A 128 -17.47 -7.81 52.61
CA TYR A 128 -18.36 -8.73 53.32
C TYR A 128 -17.58 -9.99 53.71
N ASN A 129 -17.65 -10.44 54.97
CA ASN A 129 -16.82 -11.56 55.43
C ASN A 129 -17.42 -12.95 55.15
N GLY A 130 -18.62 -13.03 54.57
CA GLY A 130 -19.28 -14.30 54.21
C GLY A 130 -19.85 -15.11 55.39
N GLU A 131 -19.56 -14.75 56.65
CA GLU A 131 -19.84 -15.60 57.81
C GLU A 131 -21.33 -15.97 58.02
N ASN A 132 -22.25 -15.23 57.41
CA ASN A 132 -23.70 -15.45 57.55
C ASN A 132 -24.39 -15.87 56.25
N GLY A 133 -23.64 -16.30 55.23
CA GLY A 133 -24.20 -16.70 53.93
C GLY A 133 -24.82 -15.54 53.16
N ASP A 134 -25.71 -15.84 52.24
CA ASP A 134 -26.52 -14.82 51.55
C ASP A 134 -27.62 -14.29 52.49
N ASP A 135 -27.79 -12.97 52.57
CA ASP A 135 -28.76 -12.34 53.46
C ASP A 135 -29.23 -10.97 52.96
N SER A 136 -30.35 -10.48 53.49
CA SER A 136 -30.87 -9.13 53.22
C SER A 136 -30.93 -8.32 54.53
N LEU A 137 -29.97 -7.43 54.69
CA LEU A 137 -29.82 -6.62 55.90
C LEU A 137 -30.76 -5.42 55.86
N ARG A 138 -31.59 -5.27 56.88
CA ARG A 138 -32.52 -4.13 57.02
C ARG A 138 -31.97 -3.09 57.98
N PHE A 139 -31.86 -1.85 57.51
CA PHE A 139 -31.44 -0.69 58.30
C PHE A 139 -32.65 0.19 58.60
N LEU A 140 -33.07 0.25 59.86
CA LEU A 140 -34.25 1.01 60.30
C LEU A 140 -33.85 2.20 61.18
N VAL A 141 -34.27 3.40 60.79
CA VAL A 141 -34.14 4.59 61.63
C VAL A 141 -35.11 4.51 62.80
N THR A 142 -34.57 4.51 64.02
CA THR A 142 -35.37 4.44 65.25
C THR A 142 -35.36 5.72 66.06
N ARG A 143 -34.54 6.70 65.68
CA ARG A 143 -34.57 8.05 66.24
C ARG A 143 -34.22 9.10 65.20
N THR A 144 -35.16 10.02 64.98
CA THR A 144 -35.03 11.18 64.08
C THR A 144 -33.91 12.13 64.50
N GLY A 145 -33.24 12.74 63.53
CA GLY A 145 -32.28 13.81 63.78
C GLY A 145 -31.49 14.23 62.53
N VAL A 146 -30.72 15.32 62.65
CA VAL A 146 -29.79 15.80 61.62
C VAL A 146 -28.35 15.36 61.96
N HIS A 147 -27.65 14.76 61.00
CA HIS A 147 -26.27 14.31 61.20
C HIS A 147 -25.34 15.52 61.44
N GLY A 148 -24.55 15.47 62.53
CA GLY A 148 -23.73 16.59 62.99
C GLY A 148 -24.42 17.54 64.00
N ALA A 149 -25.72 17.36 64.28
CA ALA A 149 -26.45 18.22 65.21
C ALA A 149 -27.30 17.46 66.24
N SER A 150 -27.80 16.28 65.87
CA SER A 150 -28.71 15.48 66.69
C SER A 150 -28.11 14.12 67.02
N LYS A 151 -28.63 13.51 68.08
CA LYS A 151 -28.39 12.09 68.35
C LYS A 151 -29.31 11.29 67.43
N ILE A 152 -28.75 10.43 66.59
CA ILE A 152 -29.50 9.55 65.67
C ILE A 152 -29.32 8.10 66.10
N GLU A 153 -30.28 7.23 65.81
CA GLU A 153 -30.16 5.79 66.03
C GLU A 153 -30.70 5.00 64.83
N VAL A 154 -29.84 4.15 64.26
CA VAL A 154 -30.20 3.21 63.19
C VAL A 154 -29.99 1.78 63.71
N LYS A 155 -30.97 0.90 63.55
CA LYS A 155 -30.87 -0.51 63.91
C LYS A 155 -30.71 -1.36 62.66
N VAL A 156 -29.81 -2.33 62.71
CA VAL A 156 -29.53 -3.28 61.63
C VAL A 156 -30.09 -4.63 62.03
N TYR A 157 -30.87 -5.24 61.15
CA TYR A 157 -31.45 -6.57 61.30
C TYR A 157 -30.99 -7.46 60.14
N ASP A 158 -30.87 -8.77 60.39
CA ASP A 158 -30.72 -9.78 59.33
C ASP A 158 -32.07 -10.07 58.65
N GLY A 159 -32.06 -10.89 57.59
CA GLY A 159 -33.24 -11.31 56.85
C GLY A 159 -34.22 -12.17 57.65
N SER A 160 -33.78 -12.74 58.79
CA SER A 160 -34.66 -13.42 59.75
C SER A 160 -35.41 -12.46 60.69
N GLY A 161 -35.03 -11.17 60.67
CA GLY A 161 -35.55 -10.14 61.58
C GLY A 161 -34.82 -10.08 62.93
N SER A 162 -33.73 -10.83 63.11
CA SER A 162 -32.90 -10.75 64.31
C SER A 162 -31.99 -9.53 64.23
N LYS A 163 -31.85 -8.83 65.36
CA LYS A 163 -31.08 -7.58 65.41
C LYS A 163 -29.58 -7.87 65.48
N ILE A 164 -28.84 -7.43 64.47
CA ILE A 164 -27.38 -7.51 64.39
C ILE A 164 -26.74 -6.37 65.21
N LYS A 165 -27.15 -5.13 64.96
CA LYS A 165 -26.47 -3.94 65.50
C LYS A 165 -27.41 -2.79 65.80
N THR A 166 -26.98 -1.92 66.72
CA THR A 166 -27.55 -0.59 66.90
C THR A 166 -26.44 0.44 66.72
N ILE A 167 -26.53 1.23 65.64
CA ILE A 167 -25.62 2.31 65.30
C ILE A 167 -26.13 3.58 65.99
N LYS A 168 -25.30 4.15 66.87
CA LYS A 168 -25.61 5.37 67.60
C LYS A 168 -24.70 6.50 67.12
N VAL A 169 -25.25 7.35 66.26
CA VAL A 169 -24.56 8.53 65.73
C VAL A 169 -24.74 9.68 66.71
N GLN A 170 -23.62 10.28 67.14
CA GLN A 170 -23.62 11.41 68.06
C GLN A 170 -23.48 12.73 67.29
N PRO A 171 -23.96 13.86 67.85
CA PRO A 171 -23.84 15.17 67.21
C PRO A 171 -22.40 15.57 66.86
N TRP A 172 -21.40 15.12 67.63
CA TRP A 172 -19.99 15.47 67.45
C TRP A 172 -19.20 14.46 66.61
N HIS A 173 -19.83 13.41 66.08
CA HIS A 173 -19.16 12.54 65.13
C HIS A 173 -18.99 13.27 63.80
N ALA A 174 -17.82 13.11 63.18
CA ALA A 174 -17.57 13.63 61.84
C ALA A 174 -18.54 13.01 60.82
N LEU A 175 -18.86 13.75 59.77
CA LEU A 175 -19.82 13.30 58.74
C LEU A 175 -19.34 12.06 57.98
N ASP A 176 -18.03 11.82 57.97
CA ASP A 176 -17.39 10.65 57.36
C ASP A 176 -17.09 9.53 58.37
N LYS A 177 -17.62 9.62 59.59
CA LYS A 177 -17.37 8.59 60.61
C LYS A 177 -17.93 7.25 60.17
N GLN A 178 -17.04 6.27 60.00
CA GLN A 178 -17.41 4.87 59.76
C GLN A 178 -17.80 4.14 61.05
N TYR A 179 -18.84 3.32 60.97
CA TYR A 179 -19.35 2.45 62.03
C TYR A 179 -19.29 0.99 61.58
N ASN A 180 -18.61 0.14 62.35
CA ASN A 180 -18.63 -1.30 62.10
C ASN A 180 -20.03 -1.87 62.41
N ILE A 181 -20.66 -2.51 61.42
CA ILE A 181 -22.01 -3.08 61.52
C ILE A 181 -22.02 -4.59 61.77
N GLY A 182 -20.85 -5.23 61.79
CA GLY A 182 -20.70 -6.69 61.71
C GLY A 182 -20.38 -7.13 60.28
N ASN A 183 -20.15 -8.42 60.10
CA ASN A 183 -20.02 -9.05 58.79
C ASN A 183 -18.90 -8.50 57.90
N GLY A 184 -17.85 -7.93 58.50
CA GLY A 184 -16.77 -7.23 57.78
C GLY A 184 -17.14 -5.83 57.26
N LEU A 185 -18.41 -5.47 57.21
CA LEU A 185 -18.90 -4.23 56.61
C LEU A 185 -18.85 -3.02 57.55
N LYS A 186 -18.79 -1.84 56.92
CA LYS A 186 -18.86 -0.54 57.60
C LYS A 186 -19.96 0.31 57.01
N PHE A 187 -20.70 0.98 57.89
CA PHE A 187 -21.72 1.97 57.57
C PHE A 187 -21.17 3.37 57.78
N GLN A 188 -21.42 4.26 56.82
CA GLN A 188 -21.20 5.70 56.91
C GLN A 188 -22.48 6.42 56.51
N LEU A 189 -22.65 7.64 57.00
CA LEU A 189 -23.83 8.45 56.73
C LEU A 189 -23.40 9.86 56.34
N GLY A 190 -23.81 10.35 55.18
CA GLY A 190 -23.56 11.73 54.77
C GLY A 190 -24.26 12.77 55.64
N ALA A 191 -24.11 14.05 55.27
CA ALA A 191 -24.92 15.12 55.85
C ALA A 191 -26.39 14.92 55.49
N GLY A 192 -27.29 15.34 56.38
CA GLY A 192 -28.73 15.29 56.15
C GLY A 192 -29.53 14.94 57.41
N THR A 193 -30.82 14.81 57.21
CA THR A 193 -31.86 14.43 58.16
C THR A 193 -32.20 12.96 58.01
N LEU A 194 -32.36 12.28 59.14
CA LEU A 194 -32.96 10.96 59.24
C LEU A 194 -34.28 11.08 60.00
N VAL A 195 -35.30 10.37 59.54
CA VAL A 195 -36.64 10.37 60.12
C VAL A 195 -37.00 8.97 60.58
N GLN A 196 -37.48 8.88 61.82
CA GLN A 196 -37.88 7.61 62.44
C GLN A 196 -38.92 6.88 61.59
N GLY A 197 -38.67 5.60 61.35
CA GLY A 197 -39.53 4.75 60.53
C GLY A 197 -39.03 4.56 59.10
N ASP A 198 -38.11 5.41 58.63
CA ASP A 198 -37.47 5.21 57.32
C ASP A 198 -36.43 4.09 57.39
N GLU A 199 -36.26 3.40 56.26
CA GLU A 199 -35.40 2.22 56.16
C GLU A 199 -34.78 2.03 54.78
N PHE A 200 -33.71 1.23 54.72
CA PHE A 200 -33.19 0.68 53.47
C PHE A 200 -32.79 -0.78 53.66
N TYR A 201 -32.57 -1.46 52.54
CA TYR A 201 -32.12 -2.84 52.48
C TYR A 201 -30.75 -2.92 51.79
N LEU A 202 -29.95 -3.90 52.22
CA LEU A 202 -28.64 -4.22 51.66
C LEU A 202 -28.58 -5.73 51.51
N ASP A 203 -28.51 -6.21 50.29
CA ASP A 203 -28.31 -7.62 50.02
C ASP A 203 -26.81 -7.92 50.07
N VAL A 204 -26.43 -9.01 50.74
CA VAL A 204 -25.05 -9.51 50.86
C VAL A 204 -24.98 -10.91 50.31
N TYR A 205 -23.86 -11.24 49.66
CA TYR A 205 -23.67 -12.51 48.97
C TYR A 205 -22.33 -13.14 49.34
N GLU A 206 -22.36 -14.39 49.81
CA GLU A 206 -21.17 -15.12 50.26
C GLU A 206 -20.32 -15.63 49.09
N ASN A 207 -20.96 -15.98 47.97
CA ASN A 207 -20.29 -16.63 46.83
C ASN A 207 -20.53 -15.90 45.50
N THR A 208 -20.91 -14.63 45.56
CA THR A 208 -21.08 -13.78 44.38
C THR A 208 -20.03 -12.67 44.45
N PRO A 209 -19.04 -12.65 43.54
CA PRO A 209 -18.06 -11.57 43.47
C PRO A 209 -18.68 -10.21 43.19
N SER A 210 -18.01 -9.14 43.64
CA SER A 210 -18.37 -7.78 43.25
C SER A 210 -17.79 -7.49 41.88
N ALA A 211 -18.65 -7.44 40.87
CA ALA A 211 -18.20 -7.18 39.51
C ALA A 211 -17.58 -5.78 39.38
N VAL A 212 -16.48 -5.70 38.64
CA VAL A 212 -15.89 -4.42 38.21
C VAL A 212 -16.83 -3.75 37.22
N ASP A 213 -17.04 -2.45 37.40
CA ASP A 213 -17.75 -1.62 36.43
C ASP A 213 -16.75 -0.76 35.66
N PRO A 214 -16.35 -1.16 34.44
CA PRO A 214 -15.29 -0.49 33.70
C PRO A 214 -15.70 0.85 33.09
N ASP A 215 -16.99 1.21 33.17
CA ASP A 215 -17.55 2.48 32.68
C ASP A 215 -17.74 3.52 33.80
N ASN A 216 -17.66 3.10 35.05
CA ASN A 216 -17.73 4.01 36.19
C ASN A 216 -16.44 4.83 36.35
N PRO A 217 -16.54 6.12 36.71
CA PRO A 217 -15.37 6.98 36.87
C PRO A 217 -14.56 6.61 38.12
N PHE A 218 -13.26 6.89 38.13
CA PHE A 218 -12.38 6.57 39.27
C PHE A 218 -12.71 7.36 40.53
N ASP A 219 -13.20 8.60 40.39
CA ASP A 219 -13.76 9.42 41.46
C ASP A 219 -15.23 9.13 41.76
N GLY A 220 -15.77 8.09 41.13
CA GLY A 220 -17.07 7.54 41.39
C GLY A 220 -17.29 7.26 42.87
N THR A 221 -18.49 7.55 43.35
CA THR A 221 -18.87 7.31 44.74
C THR A 221 -20.12 6.45 44.79
N ARG A 222 -20.34 5.78 45.93
CA ARG A 222 -21.57 5.01 46.16
C ARG A 222 -21.76 3.94 45.07
N ASN A 223 -22.83 4.00 44.28
CA ASN A 223 -23.13 3.01 43.24
C ASN A 223 -22.35 3.23 41.95
N ASP A 224 -21.72 4.38 41.78
CA ASP A 224 -20.99 4.75 40.56
C ASP A 224 -19.48 4.45 40.72
N ARG A 225 -19.10 3.52 41.60
CA ARG A 225 -17.69 3.15 41.84
C ARG A 225 -17.24 2.11 40.83
N PRO A 226 -15.94 2.09 40.44
CA PRO A 226 -15.40 1.08 39.53
C PRO A 226 -15.23 -0.30 40.19
N ASN A 227 -15.37 -0.38 41.52
CA ASN A 227 -15.24 -1.61 42.32
C ASN A 227 -13.88 -2.31 42.16
N PHE A 228 -12.77 -1.56 42.27
CA PHE A 228 -11.44 -2.16 42.40
C PHE A 228 -11.29 -2.98 43.68
N ASP A 229 -10.25 -3.82 43.70
CA ASP A 229 -9.77 -4.50 44.91
C ASP A 229 -9.57 -3.54 46.10
N LEU A 230 -9.74 -4.08 47.31
CA LEU A 230 -9.60 -3.30 48.53
C LEU A 230 -8.16 -2.75 48.66
N GLY A 231 -8.04 -1.43 48.72
CA GLY A 231 -6.76 -0.74 48.86
C GLY A 231 -6.19 -0.22 47.55
N GLU A 232 -6.76 -0.64 46.41
CA GLU A 232 -6.48 -0.04 45.12
C GLU A 232 -7.31 1.24 44.95
N SER A 233 -6.69 2.25 44.35
CA SER A 233 -7.35 3.50 43.97
C SER A 233 -6.61 4.12 42.81
N VAL A 234 -7.34 4.75 41.90
CA VAL A 234 -6.77 5.51 40.79
C VAL A 234 -7.04 6.98 41.02
N SER A 235 -6.05 7.83 40.77
CA SER A 235 -6.14 9.28 40.84
C SER A 235 -5.54 9.94 39.61
N ALA A 236 -5.79 11.23 39.43
CA ALA A 236 -5.22 12.01 38.35
C ALA A 236 -3.68 11.92 38.34
N GLY A 237 -3.14 11.60 37.16
CA GLY A 237 -1.72 11.30 36.96
C GLY A 237 -1.45 10.86 35.52
N SER A 238 -0.47 10.00 35.34
CA SER A 238 -0.02 9.44 34.09
C SER A 238 0.82 8.18 34.29
N PHE A 239 1.00 7.43 33.22
CA PHE A 239 2.00 6.38 33.09
C PHE A 239 2.50 6.34 31.64
N ASP A 240 3.61 5.67 31.39
CA ASP A 240 4.16 5.50 30.04
C ASP A 240 3.93 4.08 29.53
N ILE A 241 3.57 3.96 28.25
CA ILE A 241 3.56 2.71 27.50
C ILE A 241 4.39 2.85 26.23
N ASN A 242 5.42 2.00 26.09
CA ASN A 242 6.42 2.09 25.01
C ASN A 242 7.03 3.50 24.86
N GLY A 243 7.24 4.20 25.98
CA GLY A 243 7.75 5.57 26.02
C GLY A 243 6.75 6.67 25.64
N VAL A 244 5.47 6.32 25.44
CA VAL A 244 4.39 7.28 25.20
C VAL A 244 3.59 7.48 26.49
N THR A 245 3.49 8.72 26.94
CA THR A 245 2.72 9.08 28.14
C THR A 245 1.22 9.02 27.90
N ILE A 246 0.53 8.32 28.80
CA ILE A 246 -0.92 8.22 28.90
C ILE A 246 -1.35 8.95 30.16
N ASN A 247 -2.06 10.06 30.00
CA ASN A 247 -2.64 10.77 31.13
C ASN A 247 -3.86 10.01 31.65
N VAL A 248 -4.12 10.12 32.95
CA VAL A 248 -5.29 9.59 33.65
C VAL A 248 -5.90 10.73 34.46
N ASN A 249 -7.23 10.88 34.40
CA ASN A 249 -7.98 11.86 35.20
C ASN A 249 -8.84 11.13 36.23
N ASP A 250 -9.16 11.82 37.32
CA ASP A 250 -10.09 11.33 38.34
C ASP A 250 -11.47 10.94 37.76
N SER A 251 -11.94 11.68 36.76
CA SER A 251 -13.23 11.45 36.10
C SER A 251 -13.19 10.39 34.98
N ASP A 252 -12.02 9.82 34.69
CA ASP A 252 -11.90 8.75 33.69
C ASP A 252 -12.44 7.44 34.26
N SER A 253 -12.86 6.53 33.37
CA SER A 253 -13.13 5.13 33.66
C SER A 253 -12.01 4.21 33.16
N ILE A 254 -12.08 2.90 33.46
CA ILE A 254 -11.16 1.91 32.88
C ILE A 254 -11.22 1.98 31.36
N ASN A 255 -12.42 2.00 30.80
CA ASN A 255 -12.63 2.05 29.35
C ASN A 255 -12.10 3.33 28.70
N ASP A 256 -12.15 4.47 29.39
CA ASP A 256 -11.55 5.72 28.89
C ASP A 256 -10.03 5.61 28.76
N VAL A 257 -9.36 5.07 29.78
CA VAL A 257 -7.90 4.91 29.77
C VAL A 257 -7.47 3.88 28.72
N LEU A 258 -8.13 2.72 28.65
CA LEU A 258 -7.82 1.70 27.64
C LEU A 258 -8.09 2.19 26.21
N SER A 259 -9.14 2.99 26.01
CA SER A 259 -9.40 3.67 24.74
C SER A 259 -8.30 4.66 24.40
N ARG A 260 -7.77 5.39 25.38
CA ARG A 260 -6.65 6.33 25.21
C ARG A 260 -5.34 5.62 24.87
N ILE A 261 -5.04 4.49 25.51
CA ILE A 261 -3.90 3.61 25.14
C ILE A 261 -4.05 3.22 23.67
N SER A 262 -5.21 2.71 23.28
CA SER A 262 -5.49 2.31 21.90
C SER A 262 -5.38 3.49 20.93
N ALA A 263 -5.85 4.68 21.28
CA ALA A 263 -5.75 5.84 20.38
C ALA A 263 -4.31 6.42 20.27
N SER A 264 -3.39 6.00 21.14
CA SER A 264 -2.05 6.59 21.23
C SER A 264 -1.08 6.12 20.14
N ALA A 265 0.09 6.77 20.09
CA ALA A 265 1.22 6.37 19.26
C ALA A 265 2.05 5.21 19.85
N ALA A 266 1.61 4.62 20.98
CA ALA A 266 2.34 3.55 21.66
C ALA A 266 2.32 2.20 20.92
N ASP A 267 1.60 2.11 19.80
CA ASP A 267 1.48 0.89 18.98
C ASP A 267 0.85 -0.30 19.72
N VAL A 268 -0.12 -0.03 20.61
CA VAL A 268 -0.81 -1.03 21.43
C VAL A 268 -2.32 -0.87 21.30
N ASN A 269 -3.03 -2.01 21.22
CA ASN A 269 -4.47 -2.11 21.46
C ASN A 269 -4.68 -2.61 22.90
N ALA A 270 -5.63 -2.02 23.61
CA ALA A 270 -5.94 -2.35 24.99
C ALA A 270 -7.44 -2.66 25.14
N VAL A 271 -7.77 -3.75 25.84
CA VAL A 271 -9.15 -4.23 26.02
C VAL A 271 -9.34 -4.75 27.44
N PHE A 272 -10.50 -4.46 28.03
CA PHE A 272 -11.01 -5.09 29.24
C PHE A 272 -11.94 -6.24 28.86
N ASP A 273 -11.73 -7.43 29.42
CA ASP A 273 -12.63 -8.58 29.25
C ASP A 273 -13.56 -8.67 30.45
N THR A 274 -14.83 -8.34 30.27
CA THR A 274 -15.84 -8.32 31.35
C THR A 274 -16.16 -9.70 31.92
N ASN A 275 -15.85 -10.79 31.23
CA ASN A 275 -16.15 -12.14 31.73
C ASN A 275 -15.07 -12.66 32.67
N SER A 276 -13.82 -12.24 32.44
CA SER A 276 -12.66 -12.62 33.24
C SER A 276 -12.09 -11.47 34.04
N GLU A 277 -12.77 -10.32 34.01
CA GLU A 277 -12.36 -9.03 34.60
C GLU A 277 -10.87 -8.73 34.45
N THR A 278 -10.30 -9.02 33.28
CA THR A 278 -8.87 -8.88 33.00
C THR A 278 -8.60 -7.81 31.97
N VAL A 279 -7.38 -7.28 31.96
CA VAL A 279 -6.90 -6.37 30.92
C VAL A 279 -5.91 -7.10 30.01
N ARG A 280 -6.11 -6.91 28.70
CA ARG A 280 -5.17 -7.37 27.68
C ARG A 280 -4.65 -6.20 26.86
N LEU A 281 -3.33 -6.12 26.77
CA LEU A 281 -2.60 -5.28 25.84
C LEU A 281 -2.05 -6.13 24.70
N THR A 282 -2.11 -5.64 23.47
CA THR A 282 -1.61 -6.33 22.28
C THR A 282 -0.93 -5.34 21.35
N ARG A 283 0.32 -5.61 20.95
CA ARG A 283 1.01 -4.81 19.94
C ARG A 283 0.21 -4.80 18.64
N ARG A 284 0.21 -3.67 17.93
CA ARG A 284 -0.38 -3.61 16.58
C ARG A 284 0.60 -4.11 15.54
N THR A 285 1.88 -3.80 15.72
CA THR A 285 2.94 -4.37 14.90
C THR A 285 3.22 -5.79 15.35
N PRO A 286 3.00 -6.80 14.48
CA PRO A 286 3.30 -8.19 14.82
C PRO A 286 4.82 -8.44 14.88
N GLY A 287 5.20 -9.59 15.40
CA GLY A 287 6.59 -10.06 15.45
C GLY A 287 7.13 -10.23 16.86
N SER A 288 8.24 -10.96 16.97
CA SER A 288 8.81 -11.36 18.27
C SER A 288 9.69 -10.27 18.91
N ALA A 289 10.25 -9.37 18.11
CA ALA A 289 11.18 -8.33 18.57
C ALA A 289 10.51 -7.16 19.31
N SER A 290 9.18 -7.01 19.18
CA SER A 290 8.44 -5.89 19.77
C SER A 290 8.00 -6.20 21.19
N ASP A 291 8.47 -5.45 22.18
CA ASP A 291 8.02 -5.57 23.58
C ASP A 291 6.87 -4.59 23.90
N ILE A 292 6.15 -4.82 25.00
CA ILE A 292 5.22 -3.87 25.63
C ILE A 292 5.83 -3.46 26.97
N VAL A 293 6.36 -2.25 27.03
CA VAL A 293 7.03 -1.72 28.24
C VAL A 293 6.10 -0.72 28.93
N LEU A 294 5.84 -0.97 30.21
CA LEU A 294 5.07 -0.10 31.10
C LEU A 294 6.01 0.54 32.14
N SER A 295 5.85 1.84 32.42
CA SER A 295 6.69 2.53 33.40
C SER A 295 6.05 3.82 33.92
N ASN A 296 6.66 4.40 34.96
CA ASN A 296 6.38 5.75 35.46
C ASN A 296 4.91 6.00 35.85
N ASP A 297 4.22 5.01 36.42
CA ASP A 297 2.84 5.20 36.89
C ASP A 297 2.79 6.01 38.20
N ASP A 298 2.24 7.21 38.13
CA ASP A 298 1.90 8.05 39.29
C ASP A 298 0.37 8.16 39.51
N SER A 299 -0.43 7.56 38.63
CA SER A 299 -1.90 7.52 38.72
C SER A 299 -2.42 6.37 39.59
N GLY A 300 -1.63 5.31 39.74
CA GLY A 300 -2.04 4.05 40.38
C GLY A 300 -2.86 3.14 39.47
N PHE A 301 -3.10 3.54 38.21
CA PHE A 301 -3.91 2.78 37.26
C PHE A 301 -3.34 1.38 37.00
N LEU A 302 -2.02 1.24 36.77
CA LEU A 302 -1.43 -0.06 36.42
C LEU A 302 -1.52 -1.06 37.58
N SER A 303 -1.38 -0.60 38.82
CA SER A 303 -1.61 -1.42 40.02
C SER A 303 -3.07 -1.85 40.12
N ALA A 304 -3.99 -0.89 40.01
CA ALA A 304 -5.42 -1.13 40.17
C ALA A 304 -5.96 -2.12 39.13
N VAL A 305 -5.47 -2.06 37.88
CA VAL A 305 -5.87 -3.01 36.83
C VAL A 305 -4.93 -4.22 36.68
N LYS A 306 -4.04 -4.48 37.65
CA LYS A 306 -3.16 -5.66 37.70
C LYS A 306 -2.16 -5.79 36.54
N LEU A 307 -1.77 -4.68 35.93
CA LEU A 307 -0.75 -4.63 34.87
C LEU A 307 0.68 -4.42 35.40
N ASP A 308 0.82 -3.93 36.64
CA ASP A 308 2.14 -3.72 37.24
C ASP A 308 2.89 -5.06 37.43
N GLY A 309 4.17 -5.09 37.03
CA GLY A 309 5.02 -6.27 37.09
C GLY A 309 4.68 -7.42 36.12
N VAL A 310 3.70 -7.26 35.23
CA VAL A 310 3.33 -8.30 34.25
C VAL A 310 4.34 -8.35 33.11
N SER A 311 4.85 -9.54 32.78
CA SER A 311 5.73 -9.76 31.62
C SER A 311 4.94 -9.94 30.32
N SER A 312 5.46 -9.39 29.24
CA SER A 312 4.94 -9.65 27.90
C SER A 312 5.22 -11.09 27.45
N SER A 313 4.33 -11.62 26.62
CA SER A 313 4.55 -12.82 25.82
C SER A 313 4.89 -12.39 24.40
N PRO A 314 6.12 -12.62 23.92
CA PRO A 314 6.53 -12.25 22.57
C PRO A 314 5.63 -12.83 21.49
N GLY A 315 5.46 -12.07 20.41
CA GLY A 315 4.84 -12.54 19.18
C GLY A 315 5.70 -13.57 18.44
N LEU A 316 5.21 -14.01 17.30
CA LEU A 316 5.90 -14.87 16.36
C LEU A 316 6.21 -14.09 15.09
N ASP A 317 7.42 -14.24 14.57
CA ASP A 317 7.80 -13.79 13.24
C ASP A 317 7.47 -14.86 12.19
N SER A 318 7.37 -14.42 10.94
CA SER A 318 7.26 -15.33 9.80
C SER A 318 8.58 -16.08 9.64
N GLU A 319 8.54 -17.39 9.37
CA GLU A 319 9.74 -18.17 9.09
C GLU A 319 10.51 -17.69 7.84
N ALA A 320 9.89 -16.84 6.99
CA ALA A 320 10.61 -16.20 5.89
C ALA A 320 11.50 -15.02 6.35
N ASP A 321 11.24 -14.46 7.54
CA ASP A 321 11.85 -13.23 8.05
C ASP A 321 12.76 -13.49 9.27
N ILE A 322 12.91 -14.75 9.69
CA ILE A 322 13.87 -15.17 10.73
C ILE A 322 15.09 -15.83 10.10
N ALA A 323 16.17 -15.94 10.86
CA ALA A 323 17.40 -16.59 10.44
C ALA A 323 17.14 -18.01 9.88
N LEU A 324 17.83 -18.35 8.79
CA LEU A 324 17.63 -19.64 8.10
C LEU A 324 17.84 -20.83 9.05
N ASP A 325 18.79 -20.77 9.98
CA ASP A 325 19.07 -21.86 10.93
C ASP A 325 17.96 -22.08 11.99
N GLN A 326 17.09 -21.08 12.20
CA GLN A 326 15.93 -21.18 13.08
C GLN A 326 14.72 -21.79 12.39
N THR A 327 14.80 -21.99 11.07
CA THR A 327 13.71 -22.53 10.27
C THR A 327 13.98 -24.00 9.94
N THR A 328 13.06 -24.88 10.33
CA THR A 328 13.22 -26.34 10.10
C THR A 328 13.47 -26.68 8.63
N ARG A 329 12.83 -25.93 7.70
CA ARG A 329 12.99 -26.09 6.25
C ARG A 329 14.44 -25.91 5.76
N PHE A 330 15.21 -25.06 6.42
CA PHE A 330 16.58 -24.72 6.02
C PHE A 330 17.65 -25.35 6.94
N SER A 331 17.27 -26.31 7.78
CA SER A 331 18.19 -27.00 8.71
C SER A 331 19.37 -27.75 8.06
N SER A 332 19.32 -28.02 6.75
CA SER A 332 20.42 -28.61 5.97
C SER A 332 21.30 -27.58 5.26
N VAL A 333 20.88 -26.31 5.26
CA VAL A 333 21.59 -25.22 4.61
C VAL A 333 22.78 -24.80 5.47
N SER A 334 23.87 -24.41 4.82
CA SER A 334 25.07 -23.88 5.49
C SER A 334 25.44 -22.51 4.92
N SER A 335 26.10 -21.67 5.72
CA SER A 335 26.63 -20.39 5.27
C SER A 335 27.67 -20.60 4.16
N GLY A 336 27.68 -19.72 3.15
CA GLY A 336 28.56 -19.84 1.99
C GLY A 336 28.08 -19.03 0.79
N GLY A 337 28.70 -19.26 -0.37
CA GLY A 337 28.39 -18.53 -1.59
C GLY A 337 27.26 -19.15 -2.42
N LEU A 338 26.41 -18.34 -3.01
CA LEU A 338 25.42 -18.70 -4.03
C LEU A 338 25.84 -18.05 -5.35
N LEU A 339 25.93 -18.83 -6.43
CA LEU A 339 26.27 -18.31 -7.75
C LEU A 339 25.01 -18.18 -8.61
N ILE A 340 24.66 -16.96 -9.00
CA ILE A 340 23.55 -16.68 -9.92
C ILE A 340 24.09 -15.90 -11.12
N ASN A 341 23.97 -16.48 -12.30
CA ASN A 341 24.52 -15.93 -13.55
C ASN A 341 26.01 -15.52 -13.45
N GLY A 342 26.79 -16.22 -12.62
CA GLY A 342 28.21 -15.94 -12.39
C GLY A 342 28.49 -14.88 -11.32
N TYR A 343 27.46 -14.29 -10.71
CA TYR A 343 27.59 -13.40 -9.56
C TYR A 343 27.52 -14.19 -8.25
N ASN A 344 28.43 -13.93 -7.32
CA ASN A 344 28.48 -14.62 -6.02
C ASN A 344 27.78 -13.80 -4.94
N PHE A 345 26.92 -14.45 -4.18
CA PHE A 345 26.22 -13.91 -3.01
C PHE A 345 26.59 -14.73 -1.79
N ASP A 346 27.15 -14.10 -0.76
CA ASP A 346 27.41 -14.80 0.49
C ASP A 346 26.14 -14.77 1.35
N ILE A 347 25.78 -15.94 1.90
CA ILE A 347 24.69 -16.10 2.87
C ILE A 347 25.25 -16.57 4.21
N ASP A 348 24.72 -16.05 5.31
CA ASP A 348 24.97 -16.51 6.68
C ASP A 348 23.69 -17.01 7.32
N VAL A 349 23.59 -18.33 7.55
CA VAL A 349 22.36 -18.94 8.06
C VAL A 349 21.97 -18.50 9.47
N THR A 350 22.90 -17.88 10.21
CA THR A 350 22.66 -17.42 11.59
C THR A 350 22.10 -16.00 11.66
N THR A 351 22.23 -15.23 10.58
CA THR A 351 21.79 -13.83 10.53
C THR A 351 20.80 -13.56 9.41
N ASP A 352 20.97 -14.21 8.27
CA ASP A 352 20.17 -13.95 7.08
C ASP A 352 18.89 -14.78 7.12
N SER A 353 17.78 -14.14 6.79
CA SER A 353 16.49 -14.77 6.52
C SER A 353 16.32 -15.05 5.02
N LEU A 354 15.25 -15.78 4.67
CA LEU A 354 14.90 -15.98 3.26
C LEU A 354 14.57 -14.64 2.58
N SER A 355 13.90 -13.72 3.28
CA SER A 355 13.60 -12.37 2.82
C SER A 355 14.86 -11.54 2.60
N ASP A 356 15.89 -11.71 3.44
CA ASP A 356 17.19 -11.04 3.25
C ASP A 356 17.88 -11.54 1.98
N VAL A 357 17.94 -12.86 1.77
CA VAL A 357 18.53 -13.42 0.53
C VAL A 357 17.81 -12.92 -0.72
N VAL A 358 16.48 -12.82 -0.70
CA VAL A 358 15.70 -12.26 -1.82
C VAL A 358 16.07 -10.78 -2.05
N SER A 359 16.24 -10.01 -0.98
CA SER A 359 16.59 -8.58 -1.06
C SER A 359 18.01 -8.39 -1.61
N ILE A 360 18.97 -9.17 -1.11
CA ILE A 360 20.36 -9.18 -1.59
C ILE A 360 20.44 -9.46 -3.09
N ILE A 361 19.66 -10.41 -3.62
CA ILE A 361 19.64 -10.71 -5.06
C ILE A 361 19.06 -9.53 -5.86
N ASN A 362 17.97 -8.92 -5.39
CA ASN A 362 17.32 -7.81 -6.08
C ASN A 362 18.16 -6.52 -6.08
N ASP A 363 18.91 -6.27 -5.01
CA ASP A 363 19.75 -5.08 -4.86
C ASP A 363 21.04 -5.15 -5.71
N ALA A 364 21.39 -6.33 -6.21
CA ALA A 364 22.64 -6.57 -6.95
C ALA A 364 22.61 -6.10 -8.41
N ASP A 365 21.43 -5.74 -8.95
CA ASP A 365 21.23 -5.26 -10.32
C ASP A 365 21.84 -6.20 -11.40
N ILE A 366 21.62 -7.51 -11.24
CA ILE A 366 22.17 -8.55 -12.14
C ILE A 366 21.17 -9.03 -13.20
N ASP A 367 20.19 -8.20 -13.57
CA ASP A 367 19.09 -8.53 -14.48
C ASP A 367 18.26 -9.76 -14.04
N ILE A 368 18.21 -10.02 -12.73
CA ILE A 368 17.40 -11.07 -12.11
C ILE A 368 16.48 -10.43 -11.07
N THR A 369 15.19 -10.75 -11.15
CA THR A 369 14.23 -10.48 -10.08
C THR A 369 13.99 -11.74 -9.25
N ALA A 370 14.25 -11.65 -7.95
CA ALA A 370 13.86 -12.61 -6.93
C ALA A 370 12.55 -12.19 -6.24
N SER A 371 11.66 -13.14 -5.97
CA SER A 371 10.39 -12.85 -5.29
C SER A 371 9.89 -14.04 -4.48
N LEU A 372 9.26 -13.76 -3.35
CA LEU A 372 8.42 -14.70 -2.62
C LEU A 372 6.99 -14.63 -3.16
N VAL A 373 6.51 -15.76 -3.69
CA VAL A 373 5.17 -15.90 -4.29
C VAL A 373 4.31 -16.86 -3.48
N GLN A 374 3.00 -16.82 -3.69
CA GLN A 374 2.01 -17.63 -2.95
C GLN A 374 2.07 -17.40 -1.42
N GLY A 375 2.18 -16.14 -1.00
CA GLY A 375 2.19 -15.77 0.42
C GLY A 375 3.42 -16.26 1.18
N GLY A 376 4.61 -16.20 0.56
CA GLY A 376 5.87 -16.65 1.18
C GLY A 376 6.20 -18.13 0.96
N GLN A 377 5.31 -18.90 0.33
CA GLN A 377 5.46 -20.35 0.24
C GLN A 377 6.31 -20.84 -0.92
N ARG A 378 6.73 -19.95 -1.83
CA ARG A 378 7.56 -20.30 -2.99
C ARG A 378 8.50 -19.16 -3.32
N ILE A 379 9.70 -19.48 -3.77
CA ILE A 379 10.60 -18.51 -4.39
C ILE A 379 10.45 -18.56 -5.92
N SER A 380 10.60 -17.42 -6.56
CA SER A 380 10.72 -17.28 -8.01
C SER A 380 11.91 -16.38 -8.31
N LEU A 381 12.92 -16.94 -8.99
CA LEU A 381 14.04 -16.22 -9.58
C LEU A 381 13.77 -16.12 -11.08
N LYS A 382 13.77 -14.91 -11.64
CA LYS A 382 13.42 -14.70 -13.05
C LYS A 382 14.43 -13.77 -13.70
N ALA A 383 14.91 -14.14 -14.89
CA ALA A 383 15.70 -13.23 -15.71
C ALA A 383 14.80 -12.13 -16.30
N ASP A 384 15.24 -10.89 -16.15
CA ASP A 384 14.51 -9.69 -16.56
C ASP A 384 14.72 -9.38 -18.04
N ILE A 385 15.89 -9.76 -18.58
CA ILE A 385 16.17 -9.67 -20.02
C ILE A 385 15.56 -10.85 -20.77
N GLU A 386 14.75 -10.54 -21.79
CA GLU A 386 14.21 -11.54 -22.70
C GLU A 386 15.34 -12.29 -23.43
N GLY A 387 15.26 -13.63 -23.44
CA GLY A 387 16.27 -14.46 -24.09
C GLY A 387 17.50 -14.75 -23.22
N MET A 388 17.64 -14.12 -22.05
CA MET A 388 18.70 -14.43 -21.10
C MET A 388 18.43 -15.78 -20.42
N ALA A 389 19.47 -16.60 -20.31
CA ALA A 389 19.43 -17.81 -19.50
C ALA A 389 19.60 -17.44 -18.01
N LEU A 390 18.98 -18.21 -17.13
CA LEU A 390 19.20 -18.13 -15.69
C LEU A 390 20.05 -19.33 -15.28
N SER A 391 21.25 -19.10 -14.76
CA SER A 391 22.12 -20.14 -14.19
C SER A 391 22.20 -19.97 -12.69
N ILE A 392 21.96 -21.04 -11.95
CA ILE A 392 22.04 -21.07 -10.50
C ILE A 392 22.89 -22.27 -10.05
N ASP A 393 23.71 -22.06 -9.03
CA ASP A 393 24.59 -23.03 -8.39
C ASP A 393 24.76 -22.60 -6.92
N ASP A 394 24.50 -23.50 -5.98
CA ASP A 394 24.52 -23.17 -4.54
C ASP A 394 25.90 -23.34 -3.88
N GLN A 395 26.91 -23.72 -4.66
CA GLN A 395 28.29 -24.00 -4.26
C GLN A 395 28.42 -24.92 -3.03
N GLY A 396 27.47 -25.83 -2.84
CA GLY A 396 27.45 -26.81 -1.76
C GLY A 396 26.76 -26.32 -0.48
N THR A 397 26.13 -25.14 -0.50
CA THR A 397 25.34 -24.62 0.64
C THR A 397 24.04 -25.40 0.87
N GLN A 398 23.58 -26.18 -0.12
CA GLN A 398 22.27 -26.87 -0.14
C GLN A 398 21.07 -25.91 -0.17
N PHE A 399 21.27 -24.62 -0.44
CA PHE A 399 20.21 -23.62 -0.42
C PHE A 399 19.14 -23.85 -1.50
N PHE A 400 19.55 -24.08 -2.76
CA PHE A 400 18.57 -24.29 -3.85
C PHE A 400 17.86 -25.64 -3.72
N ASP A 401 18.56 -26.67 -3.23
CA ASP A 401 17.97 -27.95 -2.87
C ASP A 401 16.93 -27.81 -1.75
N ALA A 402 17.23 -27.07 -0.69
CA ALA A 402 16.26 -26.76 0.37
C ALA A 402 15.06 -25.98 -0.18
N LEU A 403 15.24 -25.12 -1.19
CA LEU A 403 14.15 -24.46 -1.90
C LEU A 403 13.42 -25.38 -2.90
N GLY A 404 13.85 -26.63 -3.09
CA GLY A 404 13.29 -27.54 -4.08
C GLY A 404 13.41 -27.01 -5.51
N VAL A 405 14.49 -26.25 -5.78
CA VAL A 405 14.84 -25.69 -7.08
C VAL A 405 16.11 -26.40 -7.56
N ALA A 406 16.03 -27.04 -8.73
CA ALA A 406 17.16 -27.79 -9.26
C ALA A 406 18.27 -26.85 -9.76
N GLU A 407 19.50 -27.05 -9.29
CA GLU A 407 20.68 -26.36 -9.79
C GLU A 407 20.97 -26.73 -11.26
N LYS A 408 20.93 -25.73 -12.14
CA LYS A 408 21.24 -25.85 -13.58
C LYS A 408 21.15 -24.49 -14.27
N THR A 409 21.54 -24.48 -15.55
CA THR A 409 21.21 -23.41 -16.48
C THR A 409 19.83 -23.61 -17.10
N TYR A 410 18.91 -22.69 -16.81
CA TYR A 410 17.59 -22.56 -17.38
C TYR A 410 17.67 -21.75 -18.69
N ASN A 411 17.86 -22.46 -19.80
CA ASN A 411 17.98 -21.85 -21.12
C ASN A 411 16.69 -21.16 -21.57
N ALA A 412 16.80 -19.96 -22.13
CA ALA A 412 15.70 -19.31 -22.84
C ALA A 412 15.26 -20.17 -24.04
N ILE A 413 13.95 -20.40 -24.18
CA ILE A 413 13.41 -21.12 -25.33
C ILE A 413 13.37 -20.14 -26.51
N GLY A 414 14.38 -20.21 -27.38
CA GLY A 414 14.39 -19.64 -28.72
C GLY A 414 14.37 -18.10 -28.78
N SER A 415 15.44 -17.51 -29.32
CA SER A 415 15.44 -16.11 -29.73
C SER A 415 14.22 -15.83 -30.63
N SER A 416 13.35 -14.91 -30.20
CA SER A 416 12.15 -14.53 -30.93
C SER A 416 12.49 -13.69 -32.17
N GLY A 417 13.08 -14.33 -33.17
CA GLY A 417 13.29 -13.73 -34.48
C GLY A 417 12.02 -13.75 -35.32
N VAL A 418 11.87 -12.75 -36.20
CA VAL A 418 10.90 -12.80 -37.29
C VAL A 418 11.18 -14.03 -38.16
N SER A 419 10.13 -14.74 -38.61
CA SER A 419 10.32 -15.89 -39.51
C SER A 419 11.16 -15.47 -40.71
N ARG A 420 12.08 -16.33 -41.16
CA ARG A 420 12.96 -16.04 -42.31
C ARG A 420 12.17 -15.49 -43.51
N SER A 421 10.99 -16.06 -43.78
CA SER A 421 10.07 -15.62 -44.84
C SER A 421 9.47 -14.22 -44.63
N ARG A 422 9.27 -13.78 -43.38
CA ARG A 422 8.75 -12.45 -43.07
C ARG A 422 9.88 -11.41 -43.03
N SER A 423 11.09 -11.78 -42.58
CA SER A 423 12.26 -10.90 -42.67
C SER A 423 12.63 -10.58 -44.11
N TYR A 424 12.59 -11.57 -45.02
CA TYR A 424 12.77 -11.30 -46.45
C TYR A 424 11.69 -10.38 -47.01
N ARG A 425 10.42 -10.56 -46.66
CA ARG A 425 9.35 -9.66 -47.13
C ARG A 425 9.53 -8.22 -46.67
N ILE A 426 10.01 -8.01 -45.45
CA ILE A 426 10.34 -6.67 -44.95
C ILE A 426 11.52 -6.11 -45.74
N ALA A 427 12.61 -6.87 -45.90
CA ALA A 427 13.77 -6.43 -46.68
C ALA A 427 13.41 -6.08 -48.13
N ASP A 428 12.56 -6.89 -48.79
CA ASP A 428 12.07 -6.66 -50.15
C ASP A 428 11.23 -5.39 -50.24
N SER A 429 10.42 -5.12 -49.22
CA SER A 429 9.63 -3.89 -49.15
C SER A 429 10.51 -2.66 -48.96
N VAL A 430 11.58 -2.74 -48.15
CA VAL A 430 12.54 -1.63 -47.99
C VAL A 430 13.30 -1.40 -49.29
N ASP A 431 13.68 -2.46 -50.00
CA ASP A 431 14.38 -2.41 -51.31
C ASP A 431 13.54 -1.68 -52.35
N ALA A 432 12.27 -2.07 -52.47
CA ALA A 432 11.31 -1.39 -53.33
C ALA A 432 11.11 0.09 -52.96
N THR A 433 11.10 0.43 -51.67
CA THR A 433 11.01 1.84 -51.22
C THR A 433 12.25 2.63 -51.64
N ILE A 434 13.45 2.07 -51.48
CA ILE A 434 14.71 2.73 -51.86
C ILE A 434 14.83 2.90 -53.37
N ASP A 435 14.40 1.91 -54.16
CA ASP A 435 14.35 2.03 -55.61
C ASP A 435 13.39 3.13 -56.06
N LEU A 436 12.22 3.26 -55.42
CA LEU A 436 11.29 4.36 -55.71
C LEU A 436 11.88 5.74 -55.35
N ILE A 437 12.65 5.84 -54.26
CA ILE A 437 13.38 7.07 -53.91
C ILE A 437 14.44 7.38 -54.98
N ASN A 438 15.21 6.37 -55.42
CA ASN A 438 16.19 6.52 -56.51
C ASN A 438 15.52 7.01 -57.80
N ASP A 439 14.36 6.48 -58.15
CA ASP A 439 13.59 6.84 -59.34
C ASP A 439 13.03 8.27 -59.28
N VAL A 440 12.58 8.74 -58.11
CA VAL A 440 12.16 10.13 -57.91
C VAL A 440 13.29 11.11 -58.24
N PHE A 441 14.53 10.74 -57.93
CA PHE A 441 15.71 11.61 -58.11
C PHE A 441 16.56 11.29 -59.34
N HIS A 442 16.13 10.39 -60.23
CA HIS A 442 16.92 9.98 -61.39
C HIS A 442 17.08 11.16 -62.40
N PRO A 443 18.31 11.44 -62.90
CA PRO A 443 18.62 12.68 -63.62
C PRO A 443 18.17 12.67 -65.09
N ALA A 444 18.08 11.48 -65.71
CA ALA A 444 17.82 11.34 -67.15
C ALA A 444 16.42 11.84 -67.57
N GLU A 445 15.50 12.01 -66.63
CA GLU A 445 14.12 12.40 -66.90
C GLU A 445 13.73 13.73 -66.26
N ASN A 446 14.55 14.30 -65.37
CA ASN A 446 14.30 15.56 -64.66
C ASN A 446 15.09 16.73 -65.28
N THR A 447 14.88 16.99 -66.57
CA THR A 447 15.57 18.07 -67.31
C THR A 447 15.11 19.48 -66.92
N LEU A 448 13.95 19.60 -66.27
CA LEU A 448 13.44 20.84 -65.68
C LEU A 448 13.45 20.72 -64.16
N ARG A 449 14.60 21.03 -63.57
CA ARG A 449 14.75 21.09 -62.12
C ARG A 449 13.82 22.15 -61.55
N SER A 450 12.83 21.72 -60.77
CA SER A 450 12.08 22.62 -59.92
C SER A 450 12.79 22.76 -58.58
N GLU A 451 12.81 23.97 -58.00
CA GLU A 451 13.20 24.17 -56.59
C GLU A 451 12.47 23.19 -55.64
N SER A 452 11.30 22.73 -56.08
CA SER A 452 10.46 21.71 -55.45
C SER A 452 11.19 20.41 -55.12
N LEU A 453 11.81 19.82 -56.15
CA LEU A 453 12.50 18.55 -56.04
C LEU A 453 13.79 18.69 -55.22
N ASP A 454 14.46 19.84 -55.30
CA ASP A 454 15.65 20.12 -54.49
C ASP A 454 15.28 20.25 -53.00
N ARG A 455 14.14 20.88 -52.67
CA ARG A 455 13.63 20.92 -51.29
C ARG A 455 13.23 19.53 -50.80
N LEU A 456 12.46 18.76 -51.57
CA LEU A 456 12.09 17.39 -51.20
C LEU A 456 13.33 16.51 -50.97
N ARG A 457 14.34 16.64 -51.83
CA ARG A 457 15.61 15.94 -51.66
C ARG A 457 16.29 16.33 -50.36
N ASN A 458 16.37 17.63 -50.06
CA ASN A 458 17.00 18.12 -48.83
C ASN A 458 16.24 17.68 -47.58
N ASP A 459 14.91 17.64 -47.60
CA ASP A 459 14.08 17.16 -46.50
C ASP A 459 14.26 15.65 -46.26
N ILE A 460 14.35 14.86 -47.33
CA ILE A 460 14.66 13.42 -47.26
C ILE A 460 16.09 13.21 -46.73
N LEU A 461 17.08 13.95 -47.21
CA LEU A 461 18.46 13.89 -46.73
C LEU A 461 18.57 14.28 -45.25
N GLY A 462 17.84 15.32 -44.82
CA GLY A 462 17.78 15.73 -43.43
C GLY A 462 17.22 14.62 -42.53
N SER A 463 16.14 13.98 -42.99
CA SER A 463 15.52 12.84 -42.29
C SER A 463 16.45 11.64 -42.20
N LEU A 464 17.20 11.34 -43.26
CA LEU A 464 18.19 10.25 -43.26
C LEU A 464 19.36 10.55 -42.34
N ARG A 465 19.93 11.75 -42.39
CA ARG A 465 21.03 12.17 -41.51
C ARG A 465 20.62 12.12 -40.04
N ALA A 466 19.38 12.49 -39.71
CA ALA A 466 18.87 12.40 -38.34
C ALA A 466 18.81 10.95 -37.81
N ASN A 467 18.61 9.96 -38.69
CA ASN A 467 18.52 8.55 -38.32
C ASN A 467 19.84 7.78 -38.57
N THR A 468 20.73 8.32 -39.40
CA THR A 468 22.05 7.77 -39.78
C THR A 468 23.13 8.86 -39.77
N PRO A 469 23.57 9.34 -38.59
CA PRO A 469 24.47 10.49 -38.48
C PRO A 469 25.83 10.28 -39.15
N ASP A 470 26.31 9.03 -39.16
CA ASP A 470 27.67 8.68 -39.57
C ASP A 470 27.77 8.19 -41.04
N GLY A 471 26.66 8.15 -41.79
CA GLY A 471 26.62 7.62 -43.16
C GLY A 471 26.93 6.12 -43.30
N ASP A 472 27.28 5.45 -42.21
CA ASP A 472 27.66 4.04 -42.17
C ASP A 472 26.47 3.08 -42.30
N SER A 473 26.78 1.86 -42.75
CA SER A 473 25.84 0.76 -43.01
C SER A 473 25.11 0.31 -41.75
N ARG A 474 24.04 1.01 -41.36
CA ARG A 474 23.15 0.54 -40.30
C ARG A 474 22.11 -0.40 -40.90
N LEU A 475 22.08 -1.63 -40.40
CA LEU A 475 21.13 -2.67 -40.80
C LEU A 475 21.24 -3.05 -42.28
N GLY A 476 22.40 -2.92 -42.92
CA GLY A 476 22.55 -3.18 -44.35
C GLY A 476 21.90 -2.13 -45.26
N LEU A 477 21.55 -0.94 -44.77
CA LEU A 477 21.17 0.19 -45.62
C LEU A 477 22.40 1.08 -45.87
N LEU A 478 22.68 1.35 -47.14
CA LEU A 478 23.82 2.14 -47.58
C LEU A 478 23.29 3.36 -48.34
N PHE A 479 23.40 4.54 -47.74
CA PHE A 479 22.99 5.80 -48.36
C PHE A 479 24.20 6.59 -48.81
N ASP A 480 24.19 7.05 -50.05
CA ASP A 480 25.22 7.95 -50.55
C ASP A 480 24.70 9.39 -50.47
N LEU A 481 24.91 9.99 -49.29
CA LEU A 481 24.40 11.33 -48.95
C LEU A 481 25.24 12.47 -49.55
N GLU A 482 26.39 12.15 -50.12
CA GLU A 482 27.34 13.11 -50.71
C GLU A 482 27.38 13.06 -52.24
N SER A 483 26.78 12.03 -52.83
CA SER A 483 26.75 11.85 -54.27
C SER A 483 26.13 13.04 -55.03
N PRO A 484 26.78 13.51 -56.11
CA PRO A 484 26.22 14.50 -57.01
C PRO A 484 24.83 14.09 -57.51
N VAL A 485 24.02 15.09 -57.88
CA VAL A 485 22.70 14.86 -58.44
C VAL A 485 22.83 13.95 -59.67
N GLY A 486 22.26 12.76 -59.60
CA GLY A 486 22.26 11.81 -60.70
C GLY A 486 22.76 10.41 -60.38
N HIS A 487 23.30 10.21 -59.18
CA HIS A 487 23.69 8.90 -58.68
C HIS A 487 22.59 8.27 -57.82
N ARG A 488 22.67 6.95 -57.63
CA ARG A 488 21.75 6.22 -56.73
C ARG A 488 21.89 6.79 -55.33
N PHE A 489 20.76 7.17 -54.78
CA PHE A 489 20.60 7.79 -53.47
C PHE A 489 20.83 6.79 -52.32
N GLY A 490 20.46 5.53 -52.52
CA GLY A 490 20.77 4.45 -51.59
C GLY A 490 20.74 3.07 -52.25
N ARG A 491 21.28 2.09 -51.54
CA ARG A 491 21.22 0.66 -51.87
C ARG A 491 21.06 -0.17 -50.58
N ILE A 492 20.62 -1.40 -50.73
CA ILE A 492 20.46 -2.33 -49.61
C ILE A 492 21.40 -3.52 -49.78
N ASP A 493 22.14 -3.86 -48.73
CA ASP A 493 22.62 -5.23 -48.52
C ASP A 493 21.47 -6.06 -47.93
N ARG A 494 20.78 -6.77 -48.83
CA ARG A 494 19.59 -7.56 -48.46
C ARG A 494 19.91 -8.65 -47.44
N GLN A 495 21.13 -9.20 -47.46
CA GLN A 495 21.52 -10.27 -46.53
C GLN A 495 21.73 -9.69 -45.13
N GLU A 496 22.43 -8.57 -45.04
CA GLU A 496 22.69 -7.87 -43.78
C GLU A 496 21.41 -7.31 -43.16
N LEU A 497 20.51 -6.73 -43.97
CA LEU A 497 19.20 -6.25 -43.52
C LEU A 497 18.32 -7.40 -43.02
N THR A 498 18.26 -8.51 -43.76
CA THR A 498 17.49 -9.68 -43.34
C THR A 498 18.05 -10.27 -42.05
N SER A 499 19.38 -10.34 -41.91
CA SER A 499 20.05 -10.81 -40.69
C SER A 499 19.71 -9.91 -39.50
N SER A 500 19.81 -8.60 -39.68
CA SER A 500 19.51 -7.60 -38.65
C SER A 500 18.05 -7.66 -38.18
N ILE A 501 17.09 -7.78 -39.10
CA ILE A 501 15.66 -7.93 -38.78
C ILE A 501 15.39 -9.25 -38.02
N ARG A 502 16.13 -10.33 -38.32
CA ARG A 502 15.97 -11.63 -37.65
C ARG A 502 16.51 -11.62 -36.24
N HIS A 503 17.65 -10.97 -36.02
CA HIS A 503 18.35 -11.02 -34.74
C HIS A 503 18.02 -9.85 -33.82
N ASN A 504 17.54 -8.73 -34.37
CA ASN A 504 17.24 -7.52 -33.60
C ASN A 504 16.05 -6.76 -34.20
N LEU A 505 14.86 -7.39 -34.15
CA LEU A 505 13.64 -6.79 -34.70
C LEU A 505 13.31 -5.46 -34.01
N GLY A 506 13.47 -5.37 -32.69
CA GLY A 506 13.13 -4.17 -31.92
C GLY A 506 13.93 -2.95 -32.38
N ALA A 507 15.27 -3.07 -32.45
CA ALA A 507 16.11 -1.99 -32.97
C ALA A 507 15.84 -1.72 -34.45
N SER A 508 15.58 -2.75 -35.26
CA SER A 508 15.25 -2.60 -36.68
C SER A 508 13.93 -1.86 -36.89
N GLN A 509 12.91 -2.12 -36.06
CA GLN A 509 11.61 -1.43 -36.09
C GLN A 509 11.73 0.02 -35.67
N LEU A 510 12.48 0.30 -34.61
CA LEU A 510 12.72 1.67 -34.15
C LEU A 510 13.38 2.50 -35.25
N PHE A 511 14.44 1.95 -35.85
CA PHE A 511 15.20 2.60 -36.91
C PHE A 511 14.35 2.80 -38.18
N LEU A 512 13.72 1.73 -38.70
CA LEU A 512 12.90 1.82 -39.91
C LEU A 512 11.66 2.69 -39.69
N GLY A 513 11.08 2.67 -38.48
CA GLY A 513 9.97 3.53 -38.09
C GLY A 513 10.35 5.02 -38.09
N GLY A 514 11.49 5.37 -37.50
CA GLY A 514 12.02 6.73 -37.52
C GLY A 514 12.33 7.23 -38.94
N LEU A 515 12.92 6.37 -39.77
CA LEU A 515 13.17 6.65 -41.18
C LEU A 515 11.87 6.91 -41.96
N MET A 516 10.88 6.04 -41.82
CA MET A 516 9.58 6.19 -42.50
C MET A 516 8.85 7.46 -42.06
N ALA A 517 8.91 7.81 -40.77
CA ALA A 517 8.29 9.04 -40.26
C ALA A 517 8.90 10.30 -40.90
N GLY A 518 10.23 10.34 -41.00
CA GLY A 518 10.93 11.43 -41.69
C GLY A 518 10.58 11.53 -43.18
N LEU A 519 10.56 10.38 -43.88
CA LEU A 519 10.16 10.32 -45.30
C LEU A 519 8.71 10.80 -45.51
N ARG A 520 7.77 10.40 -44.65
CA ARG A 520 6.38 10.88 -44.71
C ARG A 520 6.30 12.39 -44.48
N GLY A 521 7.08 12.92 -43.53
CA GLY A 521 7.16 14.36 -43.28
C GLY A 521 7.64 15.14 -44.51
N ALA A 522 8.70 14.67 -45.17
CA ALA A 522 9.23 15.28 -46.39
C ALA A 522 8.20 15.27 -47.55
N LEU A 523 7.48 14.15 -47.72
CA LEU A 523 6.45 14.04 -48.77
C LEU A 523 5.23 14.93 -48.48
N ALA A 524 4.82 15.06 -47.22
CA ALA A 524 3.73 15.95 -46.82
C ALA A 524 4.07 17.43 -47.08
N ASN A 525 5.31 17.84 -46.75
CA ASN A 525 5.80 19.20 -47.04
C ASN A 525 5.80 19.48 -48.55
N TYR A 526 6.22 18.51 -49.36
CA TYR A 526 6.19 18.62 -50.82
C TYR A 526 4.76 18.78 -51.36
N GLY A 527 3.79 17.98 -50.87
CA GLY A 527 2.39 18.10 -51.27
C GLY A 527 1.76 19.45 -50.90
N ALA A 528 2.07 19.97 -49.71
CA ALA A 528 1.54 21.25 -49.22
C ALA A 528 2.03 22.45 -50.07
N ALA A 529 3.25 22.39 -50.59
CA ALA A 529 3.81 23.46 -51.43
C ALA A 529 3.16 23.59 -52.81
N TYR A 530 2.49 22.54 -53.31
CA TYR A 530 1.95 22.48 -54.68
C TYR A 530 0.42 22.36 -54.78
N GLY A 531 -0.30 22.51 -53.67
CA GLY A 531 -1.76 22.59 -53.67
C GLY A 531 -2.48 21.27 -53.95
N ASP A 532 -1.77 20.14 -54.00
CA ASP A 532 -2.38 18.83 -54.15
C ASP A 532 -2.82 18.29 -52.79
N SER A 533 -4.05 18.65 -52.40
CA SER A 533 -4.67 18.26 -51.13
C SER A 533 -4.72 16.74 -50.88
N ALA A 534 -4.62 15.92 -51.94
CA ALA A 534 -4.60 14.47 -51.84
C ALA A 534 -3.25 13.92 -51.34
N ILE A 535 -2.14 14.60 -51.62
CA ILE A 535 -0.80 14.24 -51.14
C ILE A 535 -0.58 14.80 -49.72
N ALA A 536 -1.06 16.03 -49.47
CA ALA A 536 -0.88 16.71 -48.17
C ALA A 536 -1.66 16.08 -47.00
N SER A 537 -2.76 15.37 -47.25
CA SER A 537 -3.61 14.79 -46.20
C SER A 537 -3.23 13.37 -45.77
N GLY A 538 -2.32 12.69 -46.48
CA GLY A 538 -1.95 11.29 -46.20
C GLY A 538 -3.10 10.26 -46.40
N THR A 539 -4.32 10.73 -46.69
CA THR A 539 -5.52 9.92 -46.95
C THR A 539 -5.65 9.58 -48.43
N MET A 540 -4.77 8.71 -48.94
CA MET A 540 -5.11 7.92 -50.12
C MET A 540 -5.95 6.71 -49.66
N LEU A 541 -7.23 6.96 -49.38
CA LEU A 541 -8.19 5.88 -49.22
C LEU A 541 -8.34 5.14 -50.55
N ASN A 542 -8.13 3.84 -50.45
CA ASN A 542 -8.33 2.78 -51.42
C ASN A 542 -9.55 3.04 -52.35
N SER A 543 -9.35 3.66 -53.51
CA SER A 543 -10.32 3.57 -54.62
C SER A 543 -9.80 2.54 -55.62
N THR A 544 -10.34 1.33 -55.50
CA THR A 544 -10.25 0.25 -56.48
C THR A 544 -10.66 0.72 -57.87
N ALA A 545 -9.83 0.38 -58.86
CA ALA A 545 -10.28 -0.20 -60.13
C ALA A 545 -9.95 -1.69 -60.08
#